data_AF-A0A6P5AGZ9-F1
#
_entry.id   AF-A0A6P5AGZ9-F1
#
_cell.length_a   1.000
_cell.length_b   1.000
_cell.length_c   1.000
_cell.angle_alpha   90.00
_cell.angle_beta   90.00
_cell.angle_gamma   90.00
#
_symmetry.space_group_name_H-M   'P 1'
#
loop_
_entity.id
_entity.type
_entity.pdbx_description
1 polymer ?
#
loop_
_entity_poly.entity_id
_entity_poly.type
_entity_poly.pdbx_seq_one_letter_code
_entity_poly.pdbx_strand_id
1 'polypeptide(L)'
;MKVITLQPGRGEPTAADREELLSLFDVVAKGTIPIKLLYFMHYLLQYKESDSCPFLYNDCWFYIETQKFKHLQESAADSLVKQKLQVIMQCFIESQAEPQLQIDIPLDQVSKMQYKVYNYVHNKGKDAHSPDLFDESQKTVFTELLPYWAGFNKQYEPPKSAGKGKPVTHIHKLLQRRLEKFKSAKLPPLDMTVPDKGDRESFGISAFSFSISEGLQWKFEDIDLLSESDSDDDSVGTGKKVTWMLPDLVE
;
A
#
# COMPACT_ATOMS: atom_id res chain seq x y z
N MET A 1 38.15 -20.73 30.36
CA MET A 1 37.26 -21.06 29.22
C MET A 1 35.86 -20.62 29.59
N LYS A 2 35.35 -19.53 29.00
CA LYS A 2 33.93 -19.15 29.15
C LYS A 2 33.14 -20.11 28.28
N VAL A 3 32.42 -21.04 28.92
CA VAL A 3 31.40 -21.84 28.24
C VAL A 3 30.31 -20.85 27.86
N ILE A 4 30.28 -20.44 26.60
CA ILE A 4 29.17 -19.67 26.03
C ILE A 4 28.04 -20.69 25.89
N THR A 5 27.22 -20.83 26.91
CA THR A 5 25.93 -21.52 26.81
C THR A 5 25.08 -20.71 25.84
N LEU A 6 25.10 -21.07 24.56
CA LEU A 6 24.12 -20.58 23.59
C LEU A 6 22.74 -20.98 24.11
N GLN A 7 21.94 -19.99 24.48
CA GLN A 7 20.52 -20.14 24.78
C GLN A 7 19.84 -20.92 23.64
N PRO A 8 18.89 -21.83 23.93
CA PRO A 8 18.22 -22.59 22.89
C PRO A 8 17.54 -21.65 21.90
N GLY A 9 17.97 -21.70 20.63
CA GLY A 9 17.38 -20.95 19.52
C GLY A 9 18.11 -19.69 19.06
N ARG A 10 19.21 -19.30 19.72
CA ARG A 10 20.12 -18.25 19.22
C ARG A 10 21.33 -18.87 18.52
N GLY A 11 21.79 -18.22 17.45
CA GLY A 11 23.01 -18.54 16.73
C GLY A 11 23.94 -17.33 16.66
N GLU A 12 25.22 -17.57 16.39
CA GLU A 12 26.17 -16.50 16.05
C GLU A 12 25.81 -15.93 14.67
N PRO A 13 25.45 -14.62 14.56
CA PRO A 13 25.00 -14.04 13.29
C PRO A 13 26.17 -13.84 12.31
N THR A 14 26.08 -14.43 11.12
CA THR A 14 27.04 -14.21 10.03
C THR A 14 26.67 -12.98 9.22
N ALA A 15 27.62 -12.37 8.49
CA ALA A 15 27.30 -11.29 7.55
C ALA A 15 26.28 -11.72 6.48
N ALA A 16 26.36 -12.97 5.99
CA ALA A 16 25.40 -13.53 5.04
C ALA A 16 23.98 -13.64 5.63
N ASP A 17 23.84 -13.99 6.91
CA ASP A 17 22.54 -14.06 7.59
C ASP A 17 21.88 -12.68 7.65
N ARG A 18 22.68 -11.62 7.83
CA ARG A 18 22.19 -10.23 7.83
C ARG A 18 21.67 -9.82 6.47
N GLU A 19 22.45 -10.05 5.42
CA GLU A 19 22.06 -9.73 4.04
C GLU A 19 20.80 -10.50 3.62
N GLU A 20 20.71 -11.78 3.98
CA GLU A 20 19.53 -12.58 3.68
C GLU A 20 18.28 -12.01 4.37
N LEU A 21 18.36 -11.71 5.67
CA LEU A 21 17.23 -11.18 6.42
C LEU A 21 16.78 -9.81 5.88
N LEU A 22 17.73 -8.92 5.54
CA LEU A 22 17.42 -7.64 4.90
C LEU A 22 16.74 -7.84 3.55
N SER A 23 17.25 -8.75 2.71
CA SER A 23 16.65 -9.04 1.41
C SER A 23 15.20 -9.56 1.53
N LEU A 24 14.91 -10.34 2.58
CA LEU A 24 13.55 -10.82 2.85
C LEU A 24 12.64 -9.66 3.26
N PHE A 25 13.11 -8.73 4.10
CA PHE A 25 12.34 -7.56 4.48
C PHE A 25 12.05 -6.62 3.30
N ASP A 26 12.99 -6.46 2.37
CA ASP A 26 12.77 -5.68 1.14
C ASP A 26 11.69 -6.31 0.25
N VAL A 27 11.65 -7.65 0.16
CA VAL A 27 10.60 -8.37 -0.57
C VAL A 27 9.23 -8.19 0.11
N VAL A 28 9.20 -8.15 1.44
CA VAL A 28 7.98 -7.91 2.22
C VAL A 28 7.48 -6.48 2.06
N ALA A 29 8.38 -5.50 1.99
CA ALA A 29 8.01 -4.11 1.75
C ALA A 29 7.25 -3.94 0.43
N LYS A 30 7.61 -4.74 -0.59
CA LYS A 30 6.93 -4.81 -1.90
C LYS A 30 5.61 -5.60 -1.88
N GLY A 31 5.18 -6.07 -0.71
CA GLY A 31 3.86 -6.70 -0.51
C GLY A 31 3.84 -8.23 -0.62
N THR A 32 4.97 -8.90 -0.84
CA THR A 32 5.03 -10.37 -0.85
C THR A 32 5.70 -10.85 0.43
N ILE A 33 5.01 -11.63 1.25
CA ILE A 33 5.64 -12.26 2.43
C ILE A 33 6.27 -13.59 2.01
N PRO A 34 7.61 -13.74 2.06
CA PRO A 34 8.27 -15.00 1.75
C PRO A 34 7.88 -16.08 2.75
N ILE A 35 7.76 -17.31 2.27
CA ILE A 35 7.41 -18.47 3.11
C ILE A 35 8.45 -18.67 4.22
N LYS A 36 9.74 -18.52 3.90
CA LYS A 36 10.83 -18.62 4.89
C LYS A 36 10.66 -17.63 6.04
N LEU A 37 10.23 -16.40 5.76
CA LEU A 37 9.96 -15.41 6.79
C LEU A 37 8.76 -15.80 7.66
N LEU A 38 7.69 -16.36 7.10
CA LEU A 38 6.56 -16.86 7.89
C LEU A 38 6.98 -17.97 8.86
N TYR A 39 7.83 -18.90 8.42
CA TYR A 39 8.39 -19.93 9.29
C TYR A 39 9.27 -19.32 10.39
N PHE A 40 10.03 -18.29 10.08
CA PHE A 40 10.79 -17.55 11.08
C PHE A 40 9.89 -16.84 12.09
N MET A 41 8.83 -16.17 11.66
CA MET A 41 7.89 -15.54 12.59
C MET A 41 7.20 -16.56 13.50
N HIS A 42 6.89 -17.75 12.96
CA HIS A 42 6.39 -18.87 13.77
C HIS A 42 7.44 -19.38 14.75
N TYR A 43 8.71 -19.45 14.32
CA TYR A 43 9.83 -19.78 15.19
C TYR A 43 9.91 -18.79 16.35
N LEU A 44 9.88 -17.47 16.09
CA LEU A 44 9.88 -16.45 17.14
C LEU A 44 8.72 -16.60 18.14
N LEU A 45 7.53 -17.03 17.71
CA LEU A 45 6.40 -17.28 18.61
C LEU A 45 6.67 -18.42 19.60
N GLN A 46 7.38 -19.46 19.16
CA GLN A 46 7.74 -20.57 20.05
C GLN A 46 8.73 -20.13 21.14
N TYR A 47 9.59 -19.15 20.84
CA TYR A 47 10.56 -18.62 21.79
C TYR A 47 10.02 -17.47 22.65
N LYS A 48 8.83 -16.92 22.33
CA LYS A 48 8.17 -15.89 23.13
C LYS A 48 7.88 -16.34 24.57
N GLU A 49 7.58 -17.63 24.77
CA GLU A 49 7.27 -18.19 26.10
C GLU A 49 8.51 -18.70 26.85
N SER A 50 9.60 -19.02 26.13
CA SER A 50 10.79 -19.65 26.70
C SER A 50 11.97 -18.71 26.89
N ASP A 51 12.06 -17.62 26.12
CA ASP A 51 13.16 -16.66 26.19
C ASP A 51 12.71 -15.39 26.93
N SER A 52 13.64 -14.70 27.58
CA SER A 52 13.38 -13.47 28.36
C SER A 52 13.04 -12.24 27.49
N CYS A 53 12.66 -12.45 26.23
CA CYS A 53 12.39 -11.43 25.20
C CYS A 53 10.93 -11.54 24.73
N PRO A 54 9.97 -11.02 25.50
CA PRO A 54 8.54 -11.19 25.22
C PRO A 54 8.07 -10.43 23.95
N PHE A 55 8.83 -9.45 23.47
CA PHE A 55 8.43 -8.60 22.33
C PHE A 55 9.08 -8.97 21.00
N LEU A 56 9.92 -9.99 20.96
CA LEU A 56 10.67 -10.37 19.76
C LEU A 56 9.81 -10.62 18.50
N TYR A 57 8.62 -11.19 18.69
CA TYR A 57 7.65 -11.35 17.59
C TYR A 57 7.11 -10.00 17.10
N ASN A 58 6.81 -9.10 18.03
CA ASN A 58 6.34 -7.75 17.71
C ASN A 58 7.45 -6.90 17.10
N ASP A 59 8.70 -7.07 17.53
CA ASP A 59 9.89 -6.45 16.95
C ASP A 59 10.03 -6.81 15.47
N CYS A 60 9.85 -8.08 15.12
CA CYS A 60 9.82 -8.51 13.72
C CYS A 60 8.70 -7.82 12.93
N TRP A 61 7.51 -7.69 13.51
CA TRP A 61 6.38 -6.97 12.89
C TRP A 61 6.64 -5.47 12.74
N PHE A 62 7.21 -4.84 13.75
CA PHE A 62 7.58 -3.43 13.73
C PHE A 62 8.60 -3.16 12.62
N TYR A 63 9.61 -4.03 12.45
CA TYR A 63 10.57 -3.92 11.36
C TYR A 63 9.88 -4.01 9.98
N ILE A 64 9.00 -4.99 9.80
CA ILE A 64 8.22 -5.13 8.56
C ILE A 64 7.39 -3.87 8.27
N GLU A 65 6.72 -3.35 9.29
CA GLU A 65 5.78 -2.24 9.15
C GLU A 65 6.52 -0.91 8.85
N THR A 66 7.70 -0.72 9.45
CA THR A 66 8.58 0.42 9.18
C THR A 66 9.19 0.35 7.77
N GLN A 67 9.51 -0.83 7.25
CA GLN A 67 9.93 -1.00 5.85
C GLN A 67 8.79 -0.70 4.86
N LYS A 68 7.57 -1.16 5.16
CA LYS A 68 6.38 -0.80 4.37
C LYS A 68 6.10 0.70 4.41
N PHE A 69 6.34 1.35 5.54
CA PHE A 69 6.21 2.80 5.66
C PHE A 69 7.18 3.54 4.74
N LYS A 70 8.47 3.16 4.71
CA LYS A 70 9.46 3.74 3.79
C LYS A 70 9.02 3.62 2.33
N HIS A 71 8.55 2.45 1.94
CA HIS A 71 8.01 2.24 0.60
C HIS A 71 6.73 3.05 0.32
N LEU A 72 5.86 3.20 1.32
CA LEU A 72 4.63 3.99 1.20
C LEU A 72 4.92 5.48 1.02
N GLN A 73 5.95 6.00 1.70
CA GLN A 73 6.35 7.41 1.60
C GLN A 73 6.76 7.80 0.17
N GLU A 74 7.28 6.86 -0.63
CA GLU A 74 7.68 7.10 -2.02
C GLU A 74 6.50 7.09 -3.00
N SER A 75 5.42 6.38 -2.69
CA SER A 75 4.37 6.04 -3.66
C SER A 75 2.97 6.58 -3.31
N ALA A 76 2.72 7.03 -2.09
CA ALA A 76 1.38 7.37 -1.62
C ALA A 76 1.21 8.85 -1.26
N ALA A 77 -0.05 9.28 -1.18
CA ALA A 77 -0.40 10.60 -0.70
C ALA A 77 -0.09 10.77 0.80
N ASP A 78 0.34 11.99 1.18
CA ASP A 78 0.71 12.34 2.56
C ASP A 78 -0.33 11.96 3.62
N SER A 79 -1.62 11.99 3.29
CA SER A 79 -2.70 11.61 4.20
C SER A 79 -2.61 10.14 4.62
N LEU A 80 -2.33 9.24 3.68
CA LEU A 80 -2.17 7.81 3.94
C LEU A 80 -0.89 7.55 4.73
N VAL A 81 0.18 8.28 4.43
CA VAL A 81 1.47 8.17 5.14
C VAL A 81 1.32 8.61 6.60
N LYS A 82 0.63 9.72 6.86
CA LYS A 82 0.33 10.18 8.22
C LYS A 82 -0.55 9.20 8.99
N GLN A 83 -1.58 8.66 8.35
CA GLN A 83 -2.43 7.64 8.96
C GLN A 83 -1.63 6.38 9.32
N LYS A 84 -0.73 5.94 8.42
CA LYS A 84 0.16 4.80 8.66
C LYS A 84 1.04 5.03 9.88
N LEU A 85 1.62 6.23 10.03
CA LEU A 85 2.41 6.59 11.20
C LEU A 85 1.63 6.53 12.50
N GLN A 86 0.41 7.07 12.51
CA GLN A 86 -0.45 7.01 13.69
C GLN A 86 -0.75 5.57 14.10
N VAL A 87 -1.03 4.69 13.13
CA VAL A 87 -1.26 3.27 13.39
C VAL A 87 -0.01 2.59 13.95
N ILE A 88 1.18 2.85 13.38
CA ILE A 88 2.43 2.30 13.90
C ILE A 88 2.65 2.71 15.36
N MET A 89 2.43 3.99 15.68
CA MET A 89 2.56 4.49 17.05
C MET A 89 1.57 3.82 18.00
N GLN A 90 0.29 3.73 17.62
CA GLN A 90 -0.74 3.12 18.45
C GLN A 90 -0.56 1.61 18.63
N CYS A 91 0.01 0.90 17.65
CA CYS A 91 0.20 -0.54 17.76
C CYS A 91 1.43 -0.91 18.58
N PHE A 92 2.55 -0.19 18.41
CA PHE A 92 3.84 -0.62 18.96
C PHE A 92 4.32 0.21 20.14
N ILE A 93 3.92 1.48 20.25
CA ILE A 93 4.49 2.44 21.20
C ILE A 93 3.48 2.86 22.27
N GLU A 94 2.27 3.19 21.84
CA GLU A 94 1.14 3.64 22.66
C GLU A 94 0.05 2.56 22.67
N SER A 95 0.46 1.30 22.78
CA SER A 95 -0.46 0.18 22.72
C SER A 95 -1.44 0.22 23.88
N GLN A 96 -2.71 -0.02 23.57
CA GLN A 96 -3.75 -0.20 24.59
C GLN A 96 -3.62 -1.55 25.30
N ALA A 97 -2.81 -2.47 24.78
CA ALA A 97 -2.47 -3.72 25.43
C ALA A 97 -1.30 -3.52 26.40
N GLU A 98 -1.36 -4.16 27.58
CA GLU A 98 -0.24 -4.15 28.51
C GLU A 98 0.87 -5.12 28.06
N PRO A 99 2.16 -4.75 28.16
CA PRO A 99 2.67 -3.40 28.43
C PRO A 99 2.56 -2.48 27.21
N GLN A 100 2.38 -1.18 27.45
CA GLN A 100 2.07 -0.19 26.41
C GLN A 100 3.12 -0.15 25.29
N LEU A 101 4.40 -0.30 25.66
CA LEU A 101 5.48 -0.49 24.73
C LEU A 101 5.54 -1.97 24.36
N GLN A 102 5.27 -2.27 23.09
CA GLN A 102 5.18 -3.63 22.56
C GLN A 102 6.45 -4.06 21.81
N ILE A 103 7.53 -3.29 21.92
CA ILE A 103 8.82 -3.52 21.25
C ILE A 103 10.00 -3.28 22.21
N ASP A 104 11.09 -4.00 22.03
CA ASP A 104 12.28 -3.93 22.88
C ASP A 104 13.20 -2.76 22.45
N ILE A 105 12.78 -1.52 22.75
CA ILE A 105 13.57 -0.30 22.49
C ILE A 105 13.75 0.58 23.74
N PRO A 106 14.86 1.34 23.85
CA PRO A 106 15.08 2.23 24.98
C PRO A 106 14.13 3.43 24.95
N LEU A 107 13.71 3.89 26.14
CA LEU A 107 12.74 4.98 26.31
C LEU A 107 13.19 6.32 25.68
N ASP A 108 14.50 6.55 25.56
CA ASP A 108 15.06 7.69 24.84
C ASP A 108 14.70 7.65 23.34
N GLN A 109 14.80 6.47 22.70
CA GLN A 109 14.40 6.28 21.31
C GLN A 109 12.88 6.44 21.13
N VAL A 110 12.08 5.93 22.07
CA VAL A 110 10.62 6.13 22.09
C VAL A 110 10.26 7.61 22.06
N SER A 111 10.86 8.39 22.97
CA SER A 111 10.57 9.82 23.11
C SER A 111 10.97 10.62 21.87
N LYS A 112 12.15 10.33 21.30
CA LYS A 112 12.62 10.95 20.06
C LYS A 112 11.70 10.62 18.88
N MET A 113 11.26 9.37 18.77
CA MET A 113 10.35 8.93 17.73
C MET A 113 8.98 9.60 17.85
N GLN A 114 8.40 9.68 19.06
CA GLN A 114 7.16 10.43 19.31
C GLN A 114 7.29 11.89 18.87
N TYR A 115 8.40 12.54 19.20
CA TYR A 115 8.66 13.92 18.78
C TYR A 115 8.75 14.05 17.25
N LYS A 116 9.50 13.15 16.58
CA LYS A 116 9.62 13.13 15.12
C LYS A 116 8.27 12.89 14.42
N VAL A 117 7.47 11.93 14.91
CA VAL A 117 6.14 11.61 14.36
C VAL A 117 5.18 12.79 14.56
N TYR A 118 5.18 13.42 15.74
CA TYR A 118 4.36 14.60 16.01
C TYR A 118 4.66 15.73 15.03
N ASN A 119 5.94 15.98 14.78
CA ASN A 119 6.40 16.96 13.78
C ASN A 119 5.98 16.60 12.36
N TYR A 120 6.08 15.31 11.99
CA TYR A 120 5.64 14.81 10.68
C TYR A 120 4.14 15.01 10.45
N VAL A 121 3.31 14.65 11.44
CA VAL A 121 1.85 14.78 11.32
C VAL A 121 1.42 16.24 11.22
N HIS A 122 2.03 17.12 12.02
CA HIS A 122 1.69 18.55 12.08
C HIS A 122 2.45 19.42 11.07
N ASN A 123 3.28 18.84 10.19
CA ASN A 123 4.14 19.56 9.26
C ASN A 123 4.99 20.66 9.95
N LYS A 124 5.51 20.37 11.14
CA LYS A 124 6.30 21.32 11.94
C LYS A 124 7.78 20.95 11.91
N GLY A 125 8.65 21.94 11.68
CA GLY A 125 10.10 21.81 11.73
C GLY A 125 10.78 21.70 10.35
N LYS A 126 12.12 21.68 10.34
CA LYS A 126 12.94 21.62 9.12
C LYS A 126 12.97 20.24 8.46
N ASP A 127 12.71 19.17 9.23
CA ASP A 127 12.81 17.77 8.79
C ASP A 127 11.44 17.07 8.79
N ALA A 128 10.39 17.79 8.42
CA ALA A 128 8.99 17.35 8.52
C ALA A 128 8.67 16.06 7.75
N HIS A 129 9.49 15.67 6.78
CA HIS A 129 9.30 14.46 5.96
C HIS A 129 10.56 13.59 5.87
N SER A 130 11.32 13.48 6.96
CA SER A 130 12.50 12.61 6.99
C SER A 130 12.10 11.13 6.81
N PRO A 131 12.69 10.40 5.83
CA PRO A 131 12.46 8.97 5.64
C PRO A 131 13.09 8.12 6.76
N ASP A 132 14.03 8.70 7.49
CA ASP A 132 14.81 8.06 8.57
C ASP A 132 14.12 8.17 9.94
N LEU A 133 12.78 8.23 9.95
CA LEU A 133 11.98 8.43 11.15
C LEU A 133 12.22 7.32 12.18
N PHE A 134 12.39 6.09 11.70
CA PHE A 134 12.46 4.87 12.50
C PHE A 134 13.85 4.20 12.51
N ASP A 135 14.88 4.80 11.88
CA ASP A 135 16.17 4.13 11.64
C ASP A 135 16.88 3.67 12.92
N GLU A 136 16.86 4.50 13.97
CA GLU A 136 17.45 4.15 15.26
C GLU A 136 16.74 2.93 15.89
N SER A 137 15.41 2.96 15.92
CA SER A 137 14.57 1.89 16.46
C SER A 137 14.67 0.61 15.63
N GLN A 138 14.67 0.74 14.29
CA GLN A 138 14.86 -0.37 13.35
C GLN A 138 16.20 -1.08 13.59
N LYS A 139 17.28 -0.31 13.80
CA LYS A 139 18.60 -0.87 14.06
C LYS A 139 18.62 -1.65 15.38
N THR A 140 18.04 -1.09 16.44
CA THR A 140 17.94 -1.74 17.75
C THR A 140 17.21 -3.08 17.64
N VAL A 141 15.99 -3.06 17.11
CA VAL A 141 15.15 -4.24 16.88
C VAL A 141 15.85 -5.27 15.98
N PHE A 142 16.51 -4.84 14.91
CA PHE A 142 17.23 -5.73 14.01
C PHE A 142 18.39 -6.45 14.71
N THR A 143 19.13 -5.75 15.57
CA THR A 143 20.22 -6.38 16.32
C THR A 143 19.74 -7.46 17.28
N GLU A 144 18.52 -7.34 17.80
CA GLU A 144 17.90 -8.34 18.66
C GLU A 144 17.36 -9.54 17.87
N LEU A 145 16.84 -9.32 16.67
CA LEU A 145 16.32 -10.38 15.79
C LEU A 145 17.41 -11.27 15.17
N LEU A 146 18.59 -10.70 14.90
CA LEU A 146 19.68 -11.37 14.18
C LEU A 146 20.15 -12.71 14.80
N PRO A 147 20.38 -12.81 16.13
CA PRO A 147 20.74 -14.07 16.76
C PRO A 147 19.70 -15.17 16.56
N TYR A 148 18.41 -14.84 16.58
CA TYR A 148 17.35 -15.81 16.36
C TYR A 148 17.22 -16.20 14.90
N TRP A 149 17.46 -15.26 13.99
CA TRP A 149 17.53 -15.58 12.57
C TRP A 149 18.66 -16.57 12.27
N ALA A 150 19.83 -16.35 12.85
CA ALA A 150 20.97 -17.27 12.73
C ALA A 150 20.69 -18.64 13.38
N GLY A 151 19.95 -18.68 14.49
CA GLY A 151 19.49 -19.92 15.11
C GLY A 151 18.47 -20.68 14.24
N PHE A 152 17.50 -19.95 13.69
CA PHE A 152 16.50 -20.45 12.75
C PHE A 152 17.14 -21.02 11.49
N ASN A 153 18.07 -20.31 10.87
CA ASN A 153 18.74 -20.74 9.63
C ASN A 153 19.46 -22.10 9.78
N LYS A 154 19.94 -22.44 10.99
CA LYS A 154 20.57 -23.74 11.27
C LYS A 154 19.56 -24.89 11.37
N GLN A 155 18.32 -24.60 11.71
CA GLN A 155 17.25 -25.59 11.94
C GLN A 155 16.22 -25.60 10.80
N TYR A 156 16.26 -24.59 9.93
CA TYR A 156 15.30 -24.42 8.86
C TYR A 156 15.54 -25.44 7.75
N GLU A 157 14.60 -26.36 7.60
CA GLU A 157 14.46 -27.16 6.39
C GLU A 157 13.39 -26.56 5.49
N PRO A 158 13.67 -26.35 4.19
CA PRO A 158 12.66 -25.86 3.27
C PRO A 158 11.50 -26.87 3.20
N PRO A 159 10.25 -26.42 3.22
CA PRO A 159 9.11 -27.32 3.19
C PRO A 159 9.18 -28.20 1.94
N LYS A 160 8.90 -29.50 2.07
CA LYS A 160 8.90 -30.49 0.96
C LYS A 160 7.96 -30.11 -0.21
N SER A 161 7.06 -29.14 0.02
CA SER A 161 6.18 -28.55 -0.99
C SER A 161 6.78 -27.36 -1.75
N ALA A 162 8.00 -26.91 -1.45
CA ALA A 162 8.62 -25.74 -2.09
C ALA A 162 8.80 -25.91 -3.62
N GLY A 163 8.80 -27.15 -4.12
CA GLY A 163 8.80 -27.46 -5.56
C GLY A 163 7.41 -27.71 -6.17
N LYS A 164 6.36 -27.85 -5.34
CA LYS A 164 4.97 -27.95 -5.80
C LYS A 164 4.42 -26.53 -5.75
N GLY A 165 4.39 -25.85 -6.90
CA GLY A 165 3.97 -24.45 -7.01
C GLY A 165 2.72 -24.14 -6.18
N LYS A 166 2.63 -22.90 -5.65
CA LYS A 166 1.54 -22.43 -4.79
C LYS A 166 0.19 -22.94 -5.33
N PRO A 167 -0.66 -23.59 -4.52
CA PRO A 167 -1.95 -24.06 -5.00
C PRO A 167 -2.73 -22.85 -5.54
N VAL A 168 -2.95 -22.84 -6.84
CA VAL A 168 -3.60 -21.72 -7.51
C VAL A 168 -5.07 -21.73 -7.13
N THR A 169 -5.46 -20.80 -6.27
CA THR A 169 -6.86 -20.64 -5.84
C THR A 169 -7.75 -20.32 -7.04
N HIS A 170 -9.04 -20.66 -6.95
CA HIS A 170 -10.01 -20.34 -7.99
C HIS A 170 -10.03 -18.83 -8.30
N ILE A 171 -9.90 -17.98 -7.28
CA ILE A 171 -9.82 -16.52 -7.40
C ILE A 171 -8.58 -16.10 -8.19
N HIS A 172 -7.40 -16.68 -7.90
CA HIS A 172 -6.18 -16.34 -8.64
C HIS A 172 -6.30 -16.68 -10.13
N LYS A 173 -6.86 -17.85 -10.46
CA LYS A 173 -7.13 -18.23 -11.86
C LYS A 173 -8.10 -17.26 -12.54
N LEU A 174 -9.15 -16.83 -11.82
CA LEU A 174 -10.11 -15.86 -12.33
C LEU A 174 -9.46 -14.51 -12.60
N LEU A 175 -8.62 -14.01 -11.69
CA LEU A 175 -7.92 -12.74 -11.84
C LEU A 175 -6.93 -12.78 -13.00
N GLN A 176 -6.15 -13.85 -13.14
CA GLN A 176 -5.26 -14.05 -14.29
C GLN A 176 -6.04 -14.00 -15.60
N ARG A 177 -7.15 -14.74 -15.69
CA ARG A 177 -8.01 -14.72 -16.89
C ARG A 177 -8.59 -13.34 -17.17
N ARG A 178 -8.98 -12.57 -16.14
CA ARG A 178 -9.47 -11.19 -16.30
C ARG A 178 -8.37 -10.25 -16.80
N LEU A 179 -7.16 -10.39 -16.26
CA LEU A 179 -5.99 -9.62 -16.67
C LEU A 179 -5.61 -9.93 -18.12
N GLU A 180 -5.57 -11.20 -18.50
CA GLU A 180 -5.34 -11.63 -19.88
C GLU A 180 -6.40 -11.06 -20.83
N LYS A 181 -7.69 -11.16 -20.45
CA LYS A 181 -8.78 -10.55 -21.22
C LYS A 181 -8.58 -9.05 -21.37
N PHE A 182 -8.24 -8.34 -20.29
CA PHE A 182 -7.98 -6.90 -20.33
C PHE A 182 -6.79 -6.56 -21.25
N LYS A 183 -5.68 -7.28 -21.16
CA LYS A 183 -4.52 -7.07 -22.05
C LYS A 183 -4.82 -7.40 -23.51
N SER A 184 -5.64 -8.42 -23.76
CA SER A 184 -6.05 -8.83 -25.10
C SER A 184 -7.20 -8.01 -25.69
N ALA A 185 -7.89 -7.23 -24.85
CA ALA A 185 -9.00 -6.41 -25.29
C ALA A 185 -8.46 -5.28 -26.16
N LYS A 186 -8.99 -5.17 -27.38
CA LYS A 186 -8.79 -3.97 -28.18
C LYS A 186 -9.48 -2.82 -27.46
N LEU A 187 -8.79 -1.67 -27.36
CA LEU A 187 -9.38 -0.46 -26.82
C LEU A 187 -10.71 -0.20 -27.52
N PRO A 188 -11.80 0.07 -26.78
CA PRO A 188 -13.05 0.46 -27.41
C PRO A 188 -12.79 1.71 -28.27
N PRO A 189 -13.48 1.86 -29.42
CA PRO A 189 -13.40 3.08 -30.20
C PRO A 189 -13.65 4.28 -29.29
N LEU A 190 -12.70 5.22 -29.25
CA LEU A 190 -12.87 6.48 -28.50
C LEU A 190 -13.87 7.41 -29.18
N ASP A 191 -14.22 7.12 -30.43
CA ASP A 191 -15.25 7.83 -31.17
C ASP A 191 -16.62 7.32 -30.72
N MET A 192 -17.18 7.98 -29.71
CA MET A 192 -18.58 7.81 -29.35
C MET A 192 -19.42 8.60 -30.35
N THR A 193 -20.13 7.90 -31.23
CA THR A 193 -21.15 8.53 -32.06
C THR A 193 -22.34 8.87 -31.19
N VAL A 194 -22.47 10.15 -30.88
CA VAL A 194 -23.64 10.69 -30.19
C VAL A 194 -24.85 10.56 -31.11
N PRO A 195 -26.03 10.14 -30.63
CA PRO A 195 -27.24 10.08 -31.44
C PRO A 195 -27.52 11.45 -32.04
N ASP A 196 -27.88 11.51 -33.31
CA ASP A 196 -28.29 12.76 -33.94
C ASP A 196 -29.54 13.32 -33.23
N LYS A 197 -29.57 14.63 -32.99
CA LYS A 197 -30.71 15.30 -32.33
C LYS A 197 -31.97 15.22 -33.20
N GLY A 198 -31.80 14.93 -34.50
CA GLY A 198 -32.84 15.08 -35.51
C GLY A 198 -33.29 16.54 -35.65
N ASP A 199 -34.08 16.85 -36.66
CA ASP A 199 -34.63 18.19 -36.90
C ASP A 199 -35.75 18.56 -35.91
N ARG A 200 -35.62 18.16 -34.63
CA ARG A 200 -36.51 18.61 -33.55
C ARG A 200 -36.03 19.96 -33.06
N GLU A 201 -36.58 21.01 -33.66
CA GLU A 201 -36.61 22.35 -33.10
C GLU A 201 -37.47 22.37 -31.82
N SER A 202 -36.93 21.85 -30.72
CA SER A 202 -37.52 22.02 -29.40
C SER A 202 -36.94 23.29 -28.76
N PHE A 203 -37.79 24.26 -28.46
CA PHE A 203 -37.49 25.46 -27.67
C PHE A 203 -37.27 25.09 -26.18
N GLY A 204 -36.23 24.30 -25.88
CA GLY A 204 -35.94 23.79 -24.54
C GLY A 204 -34.48 23.31 -24.39
N ILE A 205 -34.05 23.08 -23.14
CA ILE A 205 -32.71 22.56 -22.85
C ILE A 205 -32.67 21.08 -23.27
N SER A 206 -31.86 20.75 -24.27
CA SER A 206 -31.60 19.37 -24.67
C SER A 206 -30.35 18.85 -23.96
N ALA A 207 -30.50 17.76 -23.19
CA ALA A 207 -29.42 17.13 -22.43
C ALA A 207 -29.23 15.65 -22.83
N PHE A 208 -28.01 15.15 -22.69
CA PHE A 208 -27.73 13.72 -22.86
C PHE A 208 -28.00 12.97 -21.55
N SER A 209 -28.64 11.81 -21.65
CA SER A 209 -28.70 10.83 -20.57
C SER A 209 -28.08 9.53 -21.03
N PHE A 210 -27.35 8.85 -20.13
CA PHE A 210 -26.82 7.52 -20.40
C PHE A 210 -27.41 6.51 -19.41
N SER A 211 -27.75 5.33 -19.91
CA SER A 211 -28.07 4.15 -19.10
C SER A 211 -27.28 2.95 -19.60
N ILE A 212 -26.94 2.04 -18.68
CA ILE A 212 -26.24 0.79 -19.02
C ILE A 212 -27.14 -0.13 -19.88
N SER A 213 -28.46 -0.07 -19.70
CA SER A 213 -29.42 -0.87 -20.46
C SER A 213 -29.85 -0.22 -21.79
N GLU A 214 -29.88 1.11 -21.84
CA GLU A 214 -30.52 1.86 -22.95
C GLU A 214 -29.54 2.73 -23.76
N GLY A 215 -28.27 2.83 -23.33
CA GLY A 215 -27.25 3.62 -24.02
C GLY A 215 -27.42 5.13 -23.84
N LEU A 216 -26.84 5.91 -24.76
CA LEU A 216 -26.93 7.36 -24.79
C LEU A 216 -28.24 7.79 -25.47
N GLN A 217 -29.04 8.64 -24.83
CA GLN A 217 -30.31 9.15 -25.36
C GLN A 217 -30.47 10.65 -25.11
N TRP A 218 -31.20 11.32 -26.00
CA TRP A 218 -31.61 12.71 -25.81
C TRP A 218 -32.76 12.81 -24.80
N LYS A 219 -32.61 13.69 -23.82
CA LYS A 219 -33.70 14.21 -23.01
C LYS A 219 -34.00 15.64 -23.43
N PHE A 220 -35.28 15.91 -23.66
CA PHE A 220 -35.79 17.24 -23.96
C PHE A 220 -36.61 17.67 -22.74
N GLU A 221 -36.21 18.77 -22.11
CA GLU A 221 -37.03 19.46 -21.11
C GLU A 221 -37.62 20.71 -21.77
N ASP A 222 -38.94 20.76 -21.84
CA ASP A 222 -39.66 21.94 -22.33
C ASP A 222 -39.54 23.06 -21.28
N ILE A 223 -38.99 24.21 -21.70
CA ILE A 223 -39.04 25.43 -20.90
C ILE A 223 -40.37 26.09 -21.24
N ASP A 224 -41.34 26.01 -20.31
CA ASP A 224 -42.49 26.90 -20.34
C ASP A 224 -41.98 28.36 -20.21
N LEU A 225 -41.95 29.07 -21.34
CA LEU A 225 -41.54 30.47 -21.45
C LEU A 225 -42.64 31.41 -20.91
N LEU A 226 -42.27 32.25 -19.94
CA LEU A 226 -42.80 33.61 -19.85
C LEU A 226 -41.71 34.56 -20.42
N SER A 227 -41.98 35.08 -21.63
CA SER A 227 -41.76 36.44 -22.16
C SER A 227 -40.53 37.24 -21.68
N GLU A 228 -39.76 38.00 -22.47
CA GLU A 228 -39.89 38.55 -23.83
C GLU A 228 -38.56 39.31 -24.11
N SER A 229 -38.20 39.42 -25.39
CA SER A 229 -37.66 40.61 -26.08
C SER A 229 -36.45 40.37 -27.00
N ASP A 230 -36.73 40.62 -28.28
CA ASP A 230 -35.90 40.96 -29.45
C ASP A 230 -34.38 41.03 -29.31
N SER A 231 -33.67 40.45 -30.29
CA SER A 231 -32.98 41.21 -31.35
C SER A 231 -32.27 40.26 -32.31
N ASP A 232 -32.49 40.49 -33.61
CA ASP A 232 -31.85 39.83 -34.75
C ASP A 232 -30.31 39.86 -34.71
N ASP A 233 -29.64 38.76 -35.06
CA ASP A 233 -28.47 38.81 -35.97
C ASP A 233 -28.17 37.42 -36.59
N ASP A 234 -28.11 37.39 -37.91
CA ASP A 234 -27.84 36.24 -38.76
C ASP A 234 -26.35 35.85 -38.72
N SER A 235 -26.01 34.62 -38.33
CA SER A 235 -24.78 33.99 -38.85
C SER A 235 -24.88 32.47 -38.97
N VAL A 236 -24.65 32.01 -40.20
CA VAL A 236 -24.63 30.61 -40.64
C VAL A 236 -23.48 29.85 -39.96
N GLY A 237 -23.83 28.91 -39.06
CA GLY A 237 -22.89 28.07 -38.33
C GLY A 237 -22.43 26.85 -39.13
N THR A 238 -21.17 26.83 -39.53
CA THR A 238 -20.47 25.63 -40.03
C THR A 238 -20.23 24.64 -38.89
N GLY A 239 -20.57 23.36 -39.10
CA GLY A 239 -20.46 22.29 -38.11
C GLY A 239 -19.05 22.15 -37.55
N LYS A 240 -18.89 22.30 -36.23
CA LYS A 240 -17.61 22.12 -35.53
C LYS A 240 -17.45 20.67 -35.08
N LYS A 241 -16.42 20.02 -35.61
CA LYS A 241 -15.88 18.74 -35.15
C LYS A 241 -15.16 18.99 -33.81
N VAL A 242 -15.68 18.48 -32.70
CA VAL A 242 -15.02 18.58 -31.39
C VAL A 242 -14.18 17.32 -31.17
N THR A 243 -12.87 17.46 -31.33
CA THR A 243 -11.89 16.42 -31.03
C THR A 243 -11.48 16.54 -29.56
N TRP A 244 -11.80 15.54 -28.74
CA TRP A 244 -11.28 15.46 -27.38
C TRP A 244 -9.85 14.90 -27.42
N MET A 245 -8.87 15.72 -27.06
CA MET A 245 -7.51 15.24 -26.79
C MET A 245 -7.45 14.75 -25.35
N LEU A 246 -7.16 13.46 -25.17
CA LEU A 246 -6.74 12.93 -23.88
C LEU A 246 -5.31 13.40 -23.59
N PRO A 247 -5.01 13.88 -22.36
CA PRO A 247 -3.64 14.13 -21.96
C PRO A 247 -2.87 12.80 -21.94
N ASP A 248 -1.68 12.82 -22.54
CA ASP A 248 -0.77 11.68 -22.60
C ASP A 248 -0.53 11.10 -21.20
N LEU A 249 -0.90 9.82 -21.04
CA LEU A 249 -0.46 8.99 -19.93
C LEU A 249 1.00 8.64 -20.19
N VAL A 250 1.89 9.34 -19.48
CA VAL A 250 3.33 9.06 -19.43
C VAL A 250 3.55 7.61 -18.95
N GLU A 251 4.38 6.89 -19.70
CA GLU A 251 4.85 5.51 -19.45
C GLU A 251 5.53 5.32 -18.09
#